data_AF-A0AAF0DWY7-F1
#
_entry.id   AF-A0AAF0DWY7-F1
#
_cell.length_a   1.000
_cell.length_b   1.000
_cell.length_c   1.000
_cell.angle_alpha   90.00
_cell.angle_beta   90.00
_cell.angle_gamma   90.00
#
_symmetry.space_group_name_H-M   'P 1'
#
loop_
_entity.id
_entity.type
_entity.pdbx_description
1 polymer ?
#
loop_
_entity_poly.entity_id
_entity_poly.type
_entity_poly.pdbx_seq_one_letter_code
_entity_poly.pdbx_strand_id
1 'polypeptide(L)'
;MATRDARATAGLVAFASVWGTLTRRGLEALTTYDGQSIAPLVWAQGVGCVVMGWATYPRNRAVLERWYPPAFTMLTTGYCGSVTSYSQWIAAVFEAFANYHHYHRHGLHNVVDALTQTAATLGIAYAAFCAGRCVGGLACLEHVEAVRRARTHGAPPADADADAAPPADARSAPAARRARPWVDAACVALGVAFWVGAALLCALYARFRHVTYALVLSPPGALLRWQLAKLNAPRVPDGPGVLRHLQRWPWGTVLANVLSIVVYCAAETAQFAGYAVGPTSRGAHSIDACNALRGLQDGFCGTLSTISTLIAELVALRPPRNAFALALFSWAAGLVVSILLLGAPWWAVGMQGGCRATPLS
;
A
#
# COMPACT_ATOMS: atom_id res chain seq x y z
N MET A 1 -15.12 -22.92 -7.54
CA MET A 1 -15.64 -21.54 -7.40
C MET A 1 -14.56 -20.66 -6.77
N ALA A 2 -14.05 -21.01 -5.59
CA ALA A 2 -12.92 -20.33 -4.93
C ALA A 2 -11.66 -20.09 -5.81
N THR A 3 -11.33 -21.03 -6.72
CA THR A 3 -10.18 -20.91 -7.63
C THR A 3 -10.41 -19.98 -8.83
N ARG A 4 -11.66 -19.65 -9.18
CA ARG A 4 -11.98 -18.68 -10.24
C ARG A 4 -11.93 -17.27 -9.69
N ASP A 5 -12.54 -17.07 -8.52
CA ASP A 5 -12.53 -15.78 -7.81
C ASP A 5 -11.10 -15.36 -7.45
N ALA A 6 -10.24 -16.32 -7.07
CA ALA A 6 -8.82 -16.07 -6.80
C ALA A 6 -8.05 -15.58 -8.03
N ARG A 7 -8.33 -16.12 -9.23
CA ARG A 7 -7.65 -15.70 -10.47
C ARG A 7 -8.06 -14.29 -10.89
N ALA A 8 -9.35 -13.99 -10.87
CA ALA A 8 -9.83 -12.65 -11.18
C ALA A 8 -9.33 -11.62 -10.16
N THR A 9 -9.30 -11.97 -8.86
CA THR A 9 -8.69 -11.14 -7.82
C THR A 9 -7.22 -10.86 -8.11
N ALA A 10 -6.44 -11.89 -8.48
CA ALA A 10 -5.03 -11.68 -8.84
C ALA A 10 -4.88 -10.74 -10.04
N GLY A 11 -5.69 -10.90 -11.09
CA GLY A 11 -5.69 -10.01 -12.25
C GLY A 11 -6.00 -8.56 -11.89
N LEU A 12 -7.03 -8.32 -11.07
CA LEU A 12 -7.40 -6.98 -10.63
C LEU A 12 -6.38 -6.36 -9.65
N VAL A 13 -5.78 -7.15 -8.76
CA VAL A 13 -4.70 -6.68 -7.88
C VAL A 13 -3.49 -6.27 -8.70
N ALA A 14 -3.10 -7.05 -9.71
CA ALA A 14 -2.02 -6.71 -10.62
C ALA A 14 -2.31 -5.38 -11.35
N PHE A 15 -3.49 -5.27 -11.98
CA PHE A 15 -3.94 -4.04 -12.64
C PHE A 15 -3.91 -2.83 -11.69
N ALA A 16 -4.54 -2.95 -10.53
CA ALA A 16 -4.65 -1.85 -9.57
C ALA A 16 -3.29 -1.47 -8.95
N SER A 17 -2.34 -2.41 -8.86
CA SER A 17 -0.99 -2.11 -8.36
C SER A 17 -0.20 -1.19 -9.28
N VAL A 18 -0.37 -1.35 -10.61
CA VAL A 18 0.27 -0.49 -11.61
C VAL A 18 -0.27 0.94 -11.47
N TRP A 19 -1.60 1.08 -11.43
CA TRP A 19 -2.23 2.39 -11.24
C TRP A 19 -1.93 3.02 -9.89
N GLY A 20 -1.93 2.25 -8.80
CA GLY A 20 -1.58 2.76 -7.48
C GLY A 20 -0.12 3.24 -7.42
N THR A 21 0.80 2.52 -8.06
CA THR A 21 2.20 2.93 -8.17
C THR A 21 2.35 4.20 -9.01
N LEU A 22 1.64 4.30 -10.13
CA LEU A 22 1.59 5.53 -10.94
C LEU A 22 1.05 6.71 -10.15
N THR A 23 -0.04 6.53 -9.39
CA THR A 23 -0.59 7.57 -8.52
C THR A 23 0.43 8.01 -7.48
N ARG A 24 1.12 7.08 -6.80
CA ARG A 24 2.15 7.43 -5.83
C ARG A 24 3.29 8.23 -6.47
N ARG A 25 3.87 7.73 -7.56
CA ARG A 25 4.98 8.39 -8.25
C ARG A 25 4.57 9.73 -8.86
N GLY A 26 3.35 9.83 -9.37
CA GLY A 26 2.77 11.06 -9.87
C GLY A 26 2.58 12.10 -8.77
N LEU A 27 2.07 11.70 -7.60
CA LEU A 27 1.92 12.60 -6.44
C LEU A 27 3.29 13.05 -5.92
N GLU A 28 4.25 12.14 -5.83
CA GLU A 28 5.63 12.48 -5.46
C GLU A 28 6.22 13.49 -6.45
N ALA A 29 6.08 13.28 -7.77
CA ALA A 29 6.56 14.22 -8.78
C ALA A 29 5.85 15.58 -8.69
N LEU A 30 4.53 15.61 -8.49
CA LEU A 30 3.74 16.85 -8.40
C LEU A 30 4.03 17.67 -7.13
N THR A 31 4.50 17.01 -6.07
CA THR A 31 4.70 17.64 -4.75
C THR A 31 6.18 17.76 -4.38
N THR A 32 7.07 17.36 -5.29
CA THR A 32 8.50 17.65 -5.21
C THR A 32 8.77 19.00 -5.87
N TYR A 33 8.99 20.02 -5.05
CA TYR A 33 9.32 21.38 -5.50
C TYR A 33 10.19 22.09 -4.46
N ASP A 34 10.87 23.16 -4.89
CA ASP A 34 11.77 23.93 -4.03
C ASP A 34 10.99 24.56 -2.86
N GLY A 35 11.47 24.33 -1.64
CA GLY A 35 10.84 24.86 -0.42
C GLY A 35 9.59 24.11 0.04
N GLN A 36 9.36 22.87 -0.41
CA GLN A 36 8.26 22.03 0.06
C GLN A 36 8.20 21.95 1.59
N SER A 37 6.99 22.14 2.15
CA SER A 37 6.79 22.19 3.61
C SER A 37 6.68 20.81 4.26
N ILE A 38 6.24 19.80 3.50
CA ILE A 38 6.09 18.42 3.95
C ILE A 38 6.69 17.47 2.91
N ALA A 39 7.10 16.29 3.35
CA ALA A 39 7.65 15.27 2.45
C ALA A 39 6.61 14.85 1.39
N PRO A 40 6.97 14.79 0.09
CA PRO A 40 6.06 14.47 -1.03
C PRO A 40 5.26 13.19 -0.82
N LEU A 41 5.89 12.15 -0.25
CA LEU A 41 5.28 10.86 0.02
C LEU A 41 4.00 10.98 0.87
N VAL A 42 3.91 11.96 1.76
CA VAL A 42 2.77 12.17 2.66
C VAL A 42 1.46 12.34 1.88
N TRP A 43 1.50 12.98 0.72
CA TRP A 43 0.32 13.13 -0.14
C TRP A 43 -0.17 11.79 -0.69
N ALA A 44 0.74 10.92 -1.09
CA ALA A 44 0.39 9.56 -1.51
C ALA A 44 -0.22 8.76 -0.35
N GLN A 45 0.33 8.89 0.86
CA GLN A 45 -0.25 8.26 2.06
C GLN A 45 -1.69 8.74 2.30
N GLY A 46 -1.92 10.05 2.20
CA GLY A 46 -3.24 10.66 2.33
C GLY A 46 -4.24 10.11 1.31
N VAL A 47 -3.91 10.19 0.00
CA VAL A 47 -4.81 9.74 -1.07
C VAL A 47 -5.20 8.27 -0.91
N GLY A 48 -4.22 7.39 -0.67
CA GLY A 48 -4.52 5.97 -0.47
C GLY A 48 -5.35 5.70 0.79
N CYS A 49 -5.17 6.49 1.86
CA CYS A 49 -5.96 6.35 3.08
C CYS A 49 -7.40 6.87 2.93
N VAL A 50 -7.63 7.96 2.18
CA VAL A 50 -9.00 8.42 1.85
C VAL A 50 -9.78 7.30 1.14
N VAL A 51 -9.20 6.74 0.08
CA VAL A 51 -9.87 5.69 -0.70
C VAL A 51 -10.07 4.42 0.15
N MET A 52 -9.10 4.07 1.02
CA MET A 52 -9.24 2.96 1.97
C MET A 52 -10.39 3.20 2.96
N GLY A 53 -10.50 4.40 3.55
CA GLY A 53 -11.57 4.76 4.47
C GLY A 53 -12.95 4.69 3.81
N TRP A 54 -13.06 5.17 2.57
CA TRP A 54 -14.28 5.09 1.78
C TRP A 54 -14.66 3.65 1.43
N ALA A 55 -13.71 2.84 0.96
CA ALA A 55 -13.96 1.46 0.54
C ALA A 55 -14.29 0.53 1.73
N THR A 56 -13.67 0.76 2.90
CA THR A 56 -13.87 -0.04 4.12
C THR A 56 -15.07 0.39 4.97
N TYR A 57 -15.75 1.49 4.60
CA TYR A 57 -16.99 1.88 5.25
C TYR A 57 -18.05 0.77 5.08
N PRO A 58 -18.76 0.32 6.14
CA PRO A 58 -19.55 -0.91 6.11
C PRO A 58 -20.57 -1.00 4.96
N ARG A 59 -21.28 0.10 4.68
CA ARG A 59 -22.26 0.16 3.59
C ARG A 59 -21.61 0.02 2.23
N ASN A 60 -20.55 0.79 1.97
CA ASN A 60 -19.79 0.73 0.71
C ASN A 60 -19.15 -0.63 0.48
N ARG A 61 -18.56 -1.22 1.53
CA ARG A 61 -17.99 -2.56 1.48
C ARG A 61 -19.03 -3.59 1.06
N ALA A 62 -20.22 -3.56 1.67
CA ALA A 62 -21.30 -4.48 1.33
C ALA A 62 -21.75 -4.35 -0.14
N VAL A 63 -21.85 -3.12 -0.65
CA VAL A 63 -22.17 -2.84 -2.06
C VAL A 63 -21.09 -3.41 -2.99
N LEU A 64 -19.81 -3.13 -2.69
CA LEU A 64 -18.67 -3.60 -3.50
C LEU A 64 -18.60 -5.13 -3.55
N GLU A 65 -18.68 -5.79 -2.39
CA GLU A 65 -18.65 -7.26 -2.29
C GLU A 65 -19.85 -7.89 -3.02
N ARG A 66 -21.02 -7.24 -3.00
CA ARG A 66 -22.20 -7.71 -3.73
C ARG A 66 -22.09 -7.51 -5.24
N TRP A 67 -21.50 -6.41 -5.71
CA TRP A 67 -21.32 -6.15 -7.14
C TRP A 67 -20.32 -7.12 -7.75
N TYR A 68 -19.16 -7.26 -7.12
CA TYR A 68 -18.12 -8.19 -7.52
C TYR A 68 -17.08 -8.33 -6.39
N PRO A 69 -17.01 -9.47 -5.68
CA PRO A 69 -16.11 -9.62 -4.53
C PRO A 69 -14.65 -9.23 -4.79
N PRO A 70 -14.04 -9.55 -5.96
CA PRO A 70 -12.68 -9.11 -6.29
C PRO A 70 -12.50 -7.58 -6.35
N ALA A 71 -13.56 -6.80 -6.56
CA ALA A 71 -13.47 -5.33 -6.64
C ALA A 71 -13.08 -4.69 -5.29
N PHE A 72 -13.53 -5.26 -4.17
CA PHE A 72 -13.12 -4.77 -2.85
C PHE A 72 -11.61 -4.96 -2.64
N THR A 73 -11.08 -6.13 -2.98
CA THR A 73 -9.64 -6.42 -2.91
C THR A 73 -8.83 -5.61 -3.92
N MET A 74 -9.38 -5.36 -5.11
CA MET A 74 -8.78 -4.47 -6.11
C MET A 74 -8.56 -3.07 -5.56
N LEU A 75 -9.58 -2.47 -4.93
CA LEU A 75 -9.50 -1.11 -4.40
C LEU A 75 -8.61 -1.03 -3.16
N THR A 76 -8.79 -1.95 -2.21
CA THR A 76 -8.09 -1.90 -0.92
C THR A 76 -6.66 -2.44 -1.03
N THR A 77 -6.52 -3.73 -1.28
CA THR A 77 -5.21 -4.37 -1.39
C THR A 77 -4.49 -3.91 -2.65
N GLY A 78 -5.12 -3.91 -3.82
CA GLY A 78 -4.48 -3.51 -5.08
C GLY A 78 -4.10 -2.03 -5.12
N TYR A 79 -5.08 -1.14 -5.17
CA TYR A 79 -4.87 0.29 -5.41
C TYR A 79 -4.35 1.02 -4.15
N CYS A 80 -5.14 1.14 -3.08
CA CYS A 80 -4.75 1.92 -1.90
C CYS A 80 -3.42 1.45 -1.31
N GLY A 81 -3.21 0.13 -1.27
CA GLY A 81 -1.97 -0.44 -0.79
C GLY A 81 -0.76 -0.28 -1.70
N SER A 82 -0.94 0.13 -2.95
CA SER A 82 0.17 0.47 -3.87
C SER A 82 0.39 1.98 -3.99
N VAL A 83 -0.64 2.78 -3.70
CA VAL A 83 -0.53 4.24 -3.52
C VAL A 83 0.23 4.56 -2.23
N THR A 84 -0.05 3.84 -1.15
CA THR A 84 0.64 4.01 0.14
C THR A 84 1.86 3.10 0.23
N SER A 85 2.92 3.54 0.91
CA SER A 85 4.16 2.75 1.07
C SER A 85 4.73 2.93 2.47
N TYR A 86 4.84 1.85 3.23
CA TYR A 86 5.42 1.89 4.57
C TYR A 86 6.95 1.85 4.51
N SER A 87 7.55 1.09 3.60
CA SER A 87 9.02 0.97 3.51
C SER A 87 9.69 2.28 3.12
N GLN A 88 9.15 3.02 2.14
CA GLN A 88 9.66 4.36 1.79
C GLN A 88 9.51 5.36 2.93
N TRP A 89 8.45 5.26 3.73
CA TRP A 89 8.27 6.12 4.91
C TRP A 89 9.32 5.82 5.98
N ILE A 90 9.53 4.55 6.34
CA ILE A 90 10.53 4.17 7.34
C ILE A 90 11.95 4.52 6.87
N ALA A 91 12.25 4.35 5.58
CA ALA A 91 13.52 4.79 5.01
C ALA A 91 13.73 6.30 5.21
N ALA A 92 12.73 7.13 4.88
CA ALA A 92 12.81 8.57 5.08
C ALA A 92 12.99 8.97 6.56
N VAL A 93 12.30 8.28 7.48
CA VAL A 93 12.48 8.48 8.94
C VAL A 93 13.89 8.10 9.37
N PHE A 94 14.45 7.00 8.86
CA PHE A 94 15.83 6.61 9.13
C PHE A 94 16.82 7.66 8.59
N GLU A 95 16.66 8.11 7.34
CA GLU A 95 17.50 9.14 6.73
C GLU A 95 17.49 10.45 7.54
N ALA A 96 16.33 10.82 8.09
CA ALA A 96 16.19 11.97 8.98
C ALA A 96 16.98 11.79 10.28
N PHE A 97 16.84 10.65 10.96
CA PHE A 97 17.61 10.31 12.16
C PHE A 97 19.11 10.32 11.90
N ALA A 98 19.52 9.74 10.78
CA ALA A 98 20.90 9.52 10.44
C ALA A 98 21.55 10.77 9.81
N ASN A 99 20.78 11.85 9.57
CA ASN A 99 21.19 13.06 8.85
C ASN A 99 21.89 12.73 7.54
N TYR A 100 21.24 11.88 6.74
CA TYR A 100 21.81 11.32 5.52
C TYR A 100 22.31 12.37 4.52
N HIS A 101 21.62 13.51 4.44
CA HIS A 101 21.97 14.63 3.56
C HIS A 101 22.98 15.62 4.16
N HIS A 102 23.54 15.33 5.34
CA HIS A 102 24.55 16.16 6.01
C HIS A 102 24.12 17.63 6.22
N TYR A 103 22.88 17.85 6.64
CA TYR A 103 22.42 19.20 7.01
C TYR A 103 23.19 19.74 8.21
N HIS A 104 23.37 21.07 8.27
CA HIS A 104 23.98 21.76 9.40
C HIS A 104 23.01 21.80 10.60
N ARG A 105 22.94 20.69 11.34
CA ARG A 105 22.05 20.54 12.50
C ARG A 105 22.64 19.58 13.54
N HIS A 106 22.34 19.81 14.82
CA HIS A 106 22.77 18.95 15.94
C HIS A 106 21.87 17.71 16.09
N GLY A 107 22.34 16.69 16.83
CA GLY A 107 21.65 15.41 16.98
C GLY A 107 20.19 15.48 17.43
N LEU A 108 19.84 16.43 18.32
CA LEU A 108 18.44 16.64 18.74
C LEU A 108 17.53 17.02 17.56
N HIS A 109 18.02 17.84 16.63
CA HIS A 109 17.25 18.24 15.45
C HIS A 109 17.01 17.08 14.48
N ASN A 110 17.93 16.11 14.40
CA ASN A 110 17.72 14.88 13.62
C ASN A 110 16.56 14.06 14.19
N VAL A 111 16.51 13.92 15.52
CA VAL A 111 15.43 13.22 16.22
C VAL A 111 14.10 13.94 15.99
N VAL A 112 14.08 15.27 16.15
CA VAL A 112 12.88 16.07 15.93
C VAL A 112 12.39 15.96 14.49
N ASP A 113 13.28 15.99 13.49
CA ASP A 113 12.93 15.80 12.08
C ASP A 113 12.29 14.43 11.83
N ALA A 114 12.91 13.36 12.31
CA ALA A 114 12.40 12.00 12.16
C ALA A 114 11.02 11.80 12.84
N LEU A 115 10.84 12.38 14.04
CA LEU A 115 9.55 12.37 14.74
C LEU A 115 8.52 13.24 14.01
N THR A 116 8.92 14.37 13.44
CA THR A 116 8.04 15.25 12.65
C THR A 116 7.53 14.52 11.41
N GLN A 117 8.39 13.83 10.68
CA GLN A 117 8.00 13.02 9.52
C GLN A 117 7.07 11.86 9.90
N THR A 118 7.34 11.22 11.05
CA THR A 118 6.49 10.17 11.62
C THR A 118 5.09 10.71 11.96
N ALA A 119 5.03 11.83 12.68
CA ALA A 119 3.78 12.46 13.10
C ALA A 119 2.97 12.99 11.92
N ALA A 120 3.63 13.65 10.96
CA ALA A 120 2.98 14.16 9.75
C ALA A 120 2.38 13.03 8.92
N THR A 121 3.15 11.96 8.69
CA THR A 121 2.70 10.81 7.90
C THR A 121 1.52 10.09 8.54
N LEU A 122 1.64 9.71 9.82
CA LEU A 122 0.57 8.99 10.52
C LEU A 122 -0.65 9.88 10.75
N GLY A 123 -0.45 11.16 11.05
CA GLY A 123 -1.50 12.15 11.26
C GLY A 123 -2.33 12.37 9.99
N ILE A 124 -1.69 12.63 8.85
CA ILE A 124 -2.37 12.81 7.57
C ILE A 124 -3.03 11.51 7.12
N ALA A 125 -2.36 10.36 7.26
CA ALA A 125 -2.94 9.07 6.90
C ALA A 125 -4.21 8.75 7.73
N TYR A 126 -4.18 9.01 9.05
CA TYR A 126 -5.33 8.84 9.93
C TYR A 126 -6.47 9.82 9.60
N ALA A 127 -6.17 11.11 9.46
CA ALA A 127 -7.16 12.13 9.12
C ALA A 127 -7.82 11.84 7.76
N ALA A 128 -7.02 11.48 6.76
CA ALA A 128 -7.49 11.06 5.44
C ALA A 128 -8.39 9.82 5.50
N PHE A 129 -8.01 8.80 6.28
CA PHE A 129 -8.85 7.62 6.49
C PHE A 129 -10.20 7.97 7.10
N CYS A 130 -10.22 8.83 8.13
CA CYS A 130 -11.45 9.33 8.72
C CYS A 130 -12.29 10.13 7.71
N ALA A 131 -11.68 11.02 6.93
CA ALA A 131 -12.36 11.76 5.86
C ALA A 131 -13.00 10.81 4.83
N GLY A 132 -12.27 9.78 4.41
CA GLY A 132 -12.79 8.72 3.54
C GLY A 132 -14.02 8.01 4.11
N ARG A 133 -14.02 7.72 5.42
CA ARG A 133 -15.20 7.14 6.10
C ARG A 133 -16.38 8.10 6.18
N CYS A 134 -16.14 9.40 6.40
CA CYS A 134 -17.18 10.43 6.36
C CYS A 134 -17.83 10.50 4.97
N VAL A 135 -17.02 10.52 3.90
CA VAL A 135 -17.52 10.47 2.52
C VAL A 135 -18.29 9.17 2.26
N GLY A 136 -17.81 8.04 2.80
CA GLY A 136 -18.53 6.76 2.72
C GLY A 136 -19.90 6.79 3.41
N GLY A 137 -20.07 7.63 4.43
CA GLY A 137 -21.35 7.84 5.13
C GLY A 137 -22.41 8.60 4.33
N LEU A 138 -22.06 9.26 3.23
CA LEU A 138 -22.98 10.04 2.38
C LEU A 138 -23.92 9.15 1.52
N ALA A 139 -23.89 7.83 1.69
CA ALA A 139 -24.73 6.84 1.01
C ALA A 139 -24.72 6.91 -0.54
N CYS A 140 -23.71 7.52 -1.15
CA CYS A 140 -23.65 7.69 -2.62
C CYS A 140 -23.69 6.34 -3.37
N LEU A 141 -22.99 5.32 -2.88
CA LEU A 141 -22.98 4.00 -3.53
C LEU A 141 -24.32 3.25 -3.37
N GLU A 142 -25.00 3.39 -2.24
CA GLU A 142 -26.33 2.82 -2.04
C GLU A 142 -27.34 3.46 -2.98
N HIS A 143 -27.26 4.80 -3.15
CA HIS A 143 -28.09 5.51 -4.11
C HIS A 143 -27.85 5.02 -5.54
N VAL A 144 -26.58 4.87 -5.95
CA VAL A 144 -26.22 4.30 -7.27
C VAL A 144 -26.77 2.88 -7.42
N GLU A 145 -26.67 2.05 -6.37
CA GLU A 145 -27.23 0.69 -6.41
C GLU A 145 -28.75 0.69 -6.51
N ALA A 146 -29.44 1.59 -5.79
CA ALA A 146 -30.89 1.74 -5.83
C ALA A 146 -31.36 2.15 -7.23
N VAL A 147 -30.72 3.17 -7.83
CA VAL A 147 -30.99 3.60 -9.21
C VAL A 147 -30.73 2.47 -10.21
N ARG A 148 -29.63 1.73 -10.04
CA ARG A 148 -29.32 0.57 -10.90
C ARG A 148 -30.37 -0.51 -10.78
N ARG A 149 -30.84 -0.82 -9.57
CA ARG A 149 -31.90 -1.82 -9.33
C ARG A 149 -33.24 -1.38 -9.92
N ALA A 150 -33.62 -0.12 -9.73
CA ALA A 150 -34.81 0.47 -10.34
C ALA A 150 -34.79 0.33 -11.87
N ARG A 151 -33.66 0.69 -12.51
CA ARG A 151 -33.48 0.54 -13.97
C ARG A 151 -33.54 -0.91 -14.47
N THR A 152 -33.02 -1.87 -13.69
CA THR A 152 -33.02 -3.29 -14.11
C THR A 152 -34.32 -4.02 -13.86
N HIS A 153 -35.12 -3.59 -12.87
CA HIS A 153 -36.35 -4.26 -12.47
C HIS A 153 -37.63 -3.48 -12.83
N GLY A 154 -37.52 -2.28 -13.42
CA GLY A 154 -38.66 -1.51 -13.91
C GLY A 154 -39.57 -0.93 -12.81
N ALA A 155 -39.15 -0.96 -11.55
CA ALA A 155 -39.94 -0.41 -10.45
C ALA A 155 -39.57 1.07 -10.22
N PRO A 156 -40.56 1.99 -10.13
CA PRO A 156 -40.30 3.38 -9.75
C PRO A 156 -39.71 3.45 -8.33
N PRO A 157 -38.96 4.51 -8.01
CA PRO A 157 -38.43 4.68 -6.66
C PRO A 157 -39.61 4.74 -5.68
N ALA A 158 -39.66 3.83 -4.72
CA ALA A 158 -40.63 3.89 -3.64
C ALA A 158 -40.45 5.22 -2.92
N ASP A 159 -41.52 6.00 -2.86
CA ASP A 159 -41.58 7.24 -2.11
C ASP A 159 -41.18 6.97 -0.66
N ALA A 160 -40.41 7.91 -0.12
CA ALA A 160 -39.86 7.87 1.22
C ALA A 160 -40.97 8.09 2.26
N ASP A 161 -41.74 7.06 2.56
CA ASP A 161 -42.48 7.00 3.82
C ASP A 161 -41.56 6.43 4.92
N ALA A 162 -41.00 7.36 5.68
CA ALA A 162 -40.43 7.10 6.97
C ALA A 162 -41.57 6.75 7.94
N ASP A 163 -41.78 5.45 8.22
CA ASP A 163 -42.26 4.89 9.50
C ASP A 163 -42.87 3.48 9.35
N ALA A 164 -42.11 2.54 8.77
CA ALA A 164 -42.45 1.12 8.88
C ALA A 164 -41.24 0.32 9.38
N ALA A 165 -41.36 -0.23 10.58
CA ALA A 165 -40.40 -1.14 11.16
C ALA A 165 -40.16 -2.35 10.22
N PRO A 166 -38.91 -2.81 10.04
CA PRO A 166 -38.62 -3.90 9.12
C PRO A 166 -39.22 -5.23 9.63
N PRO A 167 -39.89 -6.02 8.78
CA PRO A 167 -40.38 -7.34 9.16
C PRO A 167 -39.22 -8.30 9.46
N ALA A 168 -39.41 -9.13 10.49
CA ALA A 168 -38.38 -9.92 11.16
C ALA A 168 -37.85 -11.14 10.38
N ASP A 169 -38.33 -11.40 9.16
CA ASP A 169 -38.03 -12.64 8.42
C ASP A 169 -37.40 -12.36 7.05
N ALA A 170 -36.12 -12.01 7.04
CA ALA A 170 -35.28 -12.01 5.83
C ALA A 170 -33.88 -12.55 6.15
N ARG A 171 -33.80 -13.78 6.66
CA ARG A 171 -32.54 -14.56 6.75
C ARG A 171 -32.32 -15.47 5.54
N SER A 172 -32.85 -15.11 4.37
CA SER A 172 -32.42 -15.74 3.12
C SER A 172 -31.05 -15.18 2.74
N ALA A 173 -30.04 -16.04 2.85
CA ALA A 173 -28.67 -15.75 2.44
C ALA A 173 -28.67 -15.08 1.04
N PRO A 174 -27.89 -14.00 0.83
CA PRO A 174 -27.84 -13.37 -0.47
C PRO A 174 -27.25 -14.39 -1.46
N ALA A 175 -28.08 -14.85 -2.39
CA ALA A 175 -27.62 -15.64 -3.52
C ALA A 175 -26.51 -14.86 -4.22
N ALA A 176 -25.25 -15.28 -4.01
CA ALA A 176 -24.09 -14.72 -4.66
C ALA A 176 -24.34 -14.78 -6.17
N ARG A 177 -24.61 -13.62 -6.78
CA ARG A 177 -24.90 -13.51 -8.21
C ARG A 177 -23.67 -14.07 -8.91
N ARG A 178 -23.81 -15.26 -9.50
CA ARG A 178 -22.72 -16.00 -10.17
C ARG A 178 -22.06 -15.03 -11.16
N ALA A 179 -20.87 -14.53 -10.84
CA ALA A 179 -20.14 -13.67 -11.75
C ALA A 179 -20.01 -14.42 -13.08
N ARG A 180 -20.32 -13.75 -14.18
CA ARG A 180 -20.31 -14.40 -15.49
C ARG A 180 -18.84 -14.73 -15.81
N PRO A 181 -18.51 -15.96 -16.27
CA PRO A 181 -17.12 -16.39 -16.43
C PRO A 181 -16.30 -15.52 -17.39
N TRP A 182 -16.95 -14.81 -18.32
CA TRP A 182 -16.30 -13.85 -19.20
C TRP A 182 -15.81 -12.59 -18.46
N VAL A 183 -16.47 -12.19 -17.36
CA VAL A 183 -16.03 -11.05 -16.52
C VAL A 183 -14.73 -11.42 -15.82
N ASP A 184 -14.67 -12.62 -15.21
CA ASP A 184 -13.45 -13.11 -14.57
C ASP A 184 -12.29 -13.20 -15.58
N ALA A 185 -12.56 -13.71 -16.78
CA ALA A 185 -11.57 -13.78 -17.86
C ALA A 185 -11.10 -12.39 -18.30
N ALA A 186 -12.02 -11.42 -18.45
CA ALA A 186 -11.69 -10.04 -18.79
C ALA A 186 -10.83 -9.37 -17.70
N CYS A 187 -11.11 -9.59 -16.42
CA CYS A 187 -10.33 -9.08 -15.31
C CYS A 187 -8.90 -9.66 -15.28
N VAL A 188 -8.75 -10.97 -15.56
CA VAL A 188 -7.43 -11.59 -15.70
C VAL A 188 -6.67 -11.01 -16.90
N ALA A 189 -7.33 -10.93 -18.05
CA ALA A 189 -6.73 -10.38 -19.27
C ALA A 189 -6.29 -8.93 -19.07
N LEU A 190 -7.08 -8.11 -18.36
CA LEU A 190 -6.74 -6.74 -18.03
C LEU A 190 -5.46 -6.65 -17.19
N GLY A 191 -5.35 -7.46 -16.14
CA GLY A 191 -4.15 -7.52 -15.29
C GLY A 191 -2.90 -7.93 -16.07
N VAL A 192 -3.01 -8.98 -16.89
CA VAL A 192 -1.91 -9.45 -17.74
C VAL A 192 -1.53 -8.38 -18.78
N ALA A 193 -2.50 -7.74 -19.43
CA ALA A 193 -2.25 -6.72 -20.43
C ALA A 193 -1.48 -5.53 -19.87
N PHE A 194 -1.86 -5.02 -18.70
CA PHE A 194 -1.14 -3.90 -18.07
C PHE A 194 0.26 -4.30 -17.59
N TRP A 195 0.43 -5.53 -17.10
CA TRP A 195 1.73 -6.00 -16.67
C TRP A 195 2.69 -6.22 -17.86
N VAL A 196 2.22 -6.86 -18.93
CA VAL A 196 2.98 -7.02 -20.18
C VAL A 196 3.26 -5.65 -20.80
N GLY A 197 2.28 -4.74 -20.82
CA GLY A 197 2.46 -3.37 -21.30
C GLY A 197 3.56 -2.62 -20.54
N ALA A 198 3.60 -2.73 -19.21
CA ALA A 198 4.67 -2.16 -18.39
C ALA A 198 6.04 -2.77 -18.74
N ALA A 199 6.10 -4.08 -18.95
CA ALA A 199 7.35 -4.78 -19.33
C ALA A 199 7.85 -4.36 -20.71
N LEU A 200 6.95 -4.26 -21.69
CA LEU A 200 7.27 -3.79 -23.04
C LEU A 200 7.74 -2.34 -23.02
N LEU A 201 7.05 -1.45 -22.27
CA LEU A 201 7.47 -0.06 -22.13
C LEU A 201 8.87 0.03 -21.48
N CYS A 202 9.13 -0.80 -20.46
CA CYS A 202 10.43 -0.86 -19.80
C CYS A 202 11.56 -1.35 -20.71
N ALA A 203 11.28 -2.38 -21.52
CA ALA A 203 12.26 -2.96 -22.44
C ALA A 203 12.56 -2.01 -23.60
N LEU A 204 11.52 -1.45 -24.22
CA LEU A 204 11.60 -0.73 -25.49
C LEU A 204 11.89 0.77 -25.33
N TYR A 205 11.55 1.40 -24.20
CA TYR A 205 11.70 2.85 -24.01
C TYR A 205 12.62 3.19 -22.83
N ALA A 206 13.92 3.28 -23.11
CA ALA A 206 14.97 3.56 -22.12
C ALA A 206 14.71 4.83 -21.28
N ARG A 207 14.14 5.88 -21.89
CA ARG A 207 13.84 7.16 -21.21
C ARG A 207 12.93 7.00 -19.98
N PHE A 208 12.01 6.03 -19.99
CA PHE A 208 11.04 5.83 -18.92
C PHE A 208 11.45 4.75 -17.91
N ARG A 209 12.66 4.16 -18.04
CA ARG A 209 13.12 3.06 -17.15
C ARG A 209 13.10 3.42 -15.67
N HIS A 210 13.36 4.69 -15.33
CA HIS A 210 13.30 5.20 -13.96
C HIS A 210 11.90 5.07 -13.30
N VAL A 211 10.82 4.89 -14.06
CA VAL A 211 9.46 4.58 -13.56
C VAL A 211 9.02 3.17 -13.95
N THR A 212 9.32 2.72 -15.17
CA THR A 212 8.75 1.47 -15.69
C THR A 212 9.28 0.23 -14.99
N TYR A 213 10.52 0.24 -14.45
CA TYR A 213 10.96 -0.86 -13.58
C TYR A 213 10.06 -1.00 -12.35
N ALA A 214 9.62 0.11 -11.76
CA ALA A 214 8.68 0.08 -10.64
C ALA A 214 7.31 -0.50 -11.08
N LEU A 215 6.83 -0.16 -12.27
CA LEU A 215 5.56 -0.68 -12.80
C LEU A 215 5.63 -2.19 -13.13
N VAL A 216 6.77 -2.68 -13.59
CA VAL A 216 6.99 -4.11 -13.84
C VAL A 216 7.02 -4.90 -12.53
N LEU A 217 7.61 -4.31 -11.49
CA LEU A 217 7.80 -4.94 -10.19
C LEU A 217 6.65 -4.71 -9.21
N SER A 218 5.68 -3.85 -9.53
CA SER A 218 4.51 -3.59 -8.68
C SER A 218 3.57 -4.80 -8.53
N PRO A 219 3.22 -5.57 -9.60
CA PRO A 219 2.27 -6.67 -9.44
C PRO A 219 2.77 -7.79 -8.52
N PRO A 220 4.03 -8.27 -8.59
CA PRO A 220 4.55 -9.26 -7.65
C PRO A 220 4.47 -8.82 -6.19
N GLY A 221 4.79 -7.57 -5.88
CA GLY A 221 4.73 -7.03 -4.52
C GLY A 221 3.30 -7.00 -3.98
N ALA A 222 2.36 -6.46 -4.76
CA ALA A 222 0.95 -6.42 -4.39
C ALA A 222 0.31 -7.81 -4.26
N LEU A 223 0.66 -8.75 -5.16
CA LEU A 223 0.18 -10.13 -5.10
C LEU A 223 0.71 -10.86 -3.87
N LEU A 224 1.99 -10.67 -3.53
CA LEU A 224 2.57 -11.22 -2.32
C LEU A 224 1.88 -10.64 -1.07
N ARG A 225 1.66 -9.32 -1.00
CA ARG A 225 0.89 -8.71 0.10
C ARG A 225 -0.51 -9.29 0.19
N TRP A 226 -1.19 -9.52 -0.94
CA TRP A 226 -2.50 -10.18 -0.95
C TRP A 226 -2.45 -11.61 -0.39
N GLN A 227 -1.39 -12.38 -0.67
CA GLN A 227 -1.21 -13.69 -0.04
C GLN A 227 -0.97 -13.58 1.46
N LEU A 228 -0.08 -12.67 1.87
CA LEU A 228 0.25 -12.45 3.28
C LEU A 228 -0.95 -11.97 4.08
N ALA A 229 -1.86 -11.20 3.50
CA ALA A 229 -3.09 -10.74 4.15
C ALA A 229 -4.00 -11.90 4.63
N LYS A 230 -3.84 -13.11 4.09
CA LYS A 230 -4.56 -14.31 4.58
C LYS A 230 -4.11 -14.74 5.99
N LEU A 231 -2.93 -14.29 6.43
CA LEU A 231 -2.42 -14.51 7.79
C LEU A 231 -3.04 -13.54 8.81
N ASN A 232 -3.78 -12.52 8.36
CA ASN A 232 -4.52 -11.64 9.26
C ASN A 232 -5.75 -12.41 9.78
N ALA A 233 -5.60 -13.00 10.96
CA ALA A 233 -6.61 -13.88 11.55
C ALA A 233 -7.99 -13.18 11.65
N PRO A 234 -9.10 -13.88 11.35
CA PRO A 234 -10.44 -13.41 11.67
C PRO A 234 -10.53 -13.12 13.17
N ARG A 235 -11.18 -12.03 13.55
CA ARG A 235 -11.36 -11.66 14.97
C ARG A 235 -12.35 -12.65 15.61
N VAL A 236 -11.84 -13.76 16.15
CA VAL A 236 -12.65 -14.72 16.90
C VAL A 236 -13.02 -14.10 18.26
N PRO A 237 -14.32 -14.06 18.64
CA PRO A 237 -14.74 -13.41 19.88
C PRO A 237 -14.20 -14.09 21.15
N ASP A 238 -14.18 -15.42 21.25
CA ASP A 238 -14.00 -16.08 22.56
C ASP A 238 -13.03 -17.28 22.53
N GLY A 239 -11.98 -17.19 23.35
CA GLY A 239 -10.97 -18.22 23.61
C GLY A 239 -9.99 -17.77 24.71
N PRO A 240 -9.53 -18.65 25.62
CA PRO A 240 -8.71 -18.26 26.78
C PRO A 240 -7.21 -18.13 26.45
N GLY A 241 -6.50 -17.24 27.16
CA GLY A 241 -5.02 -17.28 27.31
C GLY A 241 -4.19 -16.15 26.70
N VAL A 242 -2.90 -16.08 27.09
CA VAL A 242 -1.85 -15.12 26.63
C VAL A 242 -1.64 -15.17 25.11
N LEU A 243 -1.85 -16.34 24.49
CA LEU A 243 -1.83 -16.54 23.03
C LEU A 243 -2.89 -15.69 22.28
N ARG A 244 -3.94 -15.21 22.97
CA ARG A 244 -4.98 -14.31 22.43
C ARG A 244 -4.43 -12.93 22.05
N HIS A 245 -3.44 -12.42 22.79
CA HIS A 245 -2.86 -11.11 22.48
C HIS A 245 -2.09 -11.14 21.16
N LEU A 246 -1.39 -12.25 20.89
CA LEU A 246 -0.63 -12.46 19.66
C LEU A 246 -1.56 -12.77 18.48
N GLN A 247 -2.62 -13.58 18.65
CA GLN A 247 -3.57 -13.90 17.56
C GLN A 247 -4.41 -12.71 17.06
N ARG A 248 -4.46 -11.60 17.82
CA ARG A 248 -5.19 -10.38 17.42
C ARG A 248 -4.41 -9.47 16.47
N TRP A 249 -3.09 -9.67 16.38
CA TRP A 249 -2.24 -8.81 15.56
C TRP A 249 -2.38 -9.18 14.09
N PRO A 250 -2.42 -8.19 13.19
CA PRO A 250 -2.46 -8.42 11.75
C PRO A 250 -1.07 -8.84 11.25
N TRP A 251 -0.69 -10.10 11.51
CA TRP A 251 0.64 -10.63 11.20
C TRP A 251 0.96 -10.59 9.70
N GLY A 252 -0.04 -10.74 8.84
CA GLY A 252 0.13 -10.57 7.40
C GLY A 252 0.61 -9.18 7.02
N THR A 253 0.01 -8.14 7.62
CA THR A 253 0.40 -6.74 7.38
C THR A 253 1.77 -6.44 7.95
N VAL A 254 2.04 -6.90 9.18
CA VAL A 254 3.36 -6.74 9.82
C VAL A 254 4.45 -7.42 9.01
N LEU A 255 4.24 -8.68 8.60
CA LEU A 255 5.19 -9.45 7.82
C LEU A 255 5.45 -8.81 6.45
N ALA A 256 4.40 -8.32 5.78
CA ALA A 256 4.56 -7.63 4.50
C ALA A 256 5.38 -6.33 4.63
N ASN A 257 5.11 -5.53 5.66
CA ASN A 257 5.83 -4.30 5.94
C ASN A 257 7.31 -4.55 6.31
N VAL A 258 7.57 -5.52 7.20
CA VAL A 258 8.94 -5.88 7.62
C VAL A 258 9.74 -6.50 6.47
N LEU A 259 9.15 -7.43 5.71
CA LEU A 259 9.81 -8.02 4.54
C LEU A 259 10.16 -6.95 3.49
N SER A 260 9.23 -6.02 3.26
CA SER A 260 9.45 -4.91 2.33
C SER A 260 10.60 -4.00 2.75
N ILE A 261 10.70 -3.61 4.03
CA ILE A 261 11.82 -2.76 4.48
C ILE A 261 13.16 -3.50 4.44
N VAL A 262 13.18 -4.83 4.70
CA VAL A 262 14.39 -5.65 4.50
C VAL A 262 14.86 -5.60 3.04
N VAL A 263 13.96 -5.85 2.09
CA VAL A 263 14.29 -5.84 0.66
C VAL A 263 14.63 -4.43 0.18
N TYR A 264 13.93 -3.41 0.67
CA TYR A 264 14.21 -2.00 0.36
C TYR A 264 15.64 -1.62 0.78
N CYS A 265 16.01 -1.90 2.03
CA CYS A 265 17.33 -1.58 2.56
C CYS A 265 18.43 -2.36 1.83
N ALA A 266 18.20 -3.65 1.54
CA ALA A 266 19.14 -4.45 0.77
C ALA A 266 19.34 -3.89 -0.65
N ALA A 267 18.25 -3.47 -1.32
CA ALA A 267 18.31 -2.87 -2.64
C ALA A 267 19.00 -1.50 -2.66
N GLU A 268 18.86 -0.73 -1.58
CA GLU A 268 19.56 0.55 -1.41
C GLU A 268 21.04 0.34 -1.15
N THR A 269 21.41 -0.49 -0.18
CA THR A 269 22.81 -0.84 0.09
C THR A 269 23.49 -1.42 -1.15
N ALA A 270 22.77 -2.21 -1.97
CA ALA A 270 23.29 -2.72 -3.24
C ALA A 270 23.59 -1.64 -4.30
N GLN A 271 22.96 -0.46 -4.23
CA GLN A 271 23.30 0.68 -5.10
C GLN A 271 24.66 1.30 -4.74
N PHE A 272 25.14 1.05 -3.50
CA PHE A 272 26.39 1.59 -2.98
C PHE A 272 27.48 0.51 -2.79
N ALA A 273 27.10 -0.77 -2.76
CA ALA A 273 28.04 -1.88 -2.59
C ALA A 273 28.93 -2.05 -3.84
N GLY A 274 30.25 -2.15 -3.66
CA GLY A 274 31.18 -2.58 -4.72
C GLY A 274 32.10 -1.52 -5.34
N TYR A 275 32.26 -0.34 -4.75
CA TYR A 275 33.27 0.65 -5.17
C TYR A 275 34.67 0.35 -4.59
N ALA A 276 35.16 -0.89 -4.75
CA ALA A 276 36.59 -1.15 -4.72
C ALA A 276 37.09 -1.09 -6.17
N VAL A 277 37.97 -0.15 -6.50
CA VAL A 277 38.56 -0.06 -7.85
C VAL A 277 39.36 -1.35 -8.10
N GLY A 278 38.86 -2.24 -8.96
CA GLY A 278 39.53 -3.51 -9.28
C GLY A 278 38.65 -4.53 -10.01
N PRO A 279 39.25 -5.62 -10.55
CA PRO A 279 38.56 -6.63 -11.38
C PRO A 279 37.56 -7.52 -10.63
N THR A 280 37.40 -7.33 -9.30
CA THR A 280 36.45 -8.05 -8.44
C THR A 280 35.25 -7.20 -8.04
N SER A 281 34.97 -6.08 -8.73
CA SER A 281 33.84 -5.20 -8.42
C SER A 281 32.50 -5.90 -8.65
N ARG A 282 31.58 -5.77 -7.69
CA ARG A 282 30.29 -6.49 -7.65
C ARG A 282 29.08 -5.55 -7.52
N GLY A 283 29.26 -4.25 -7.80
CA GLY A 283 28.23 -3.23 -7.63
C GLY A 283 27.34 -3.02 -8.86
N ALA A 284 26.22 -2.32 -8.67
CA ALA A 284 25.39 -1.83 -9.75
C ALA A 284 26.10 -0.67 -10.50
N HIS A 285 26.99 -1.02 -11.43
CA HIS A 285 27.80 -0.02 -12.16
C HIS A 285 27.06 0.66 -13.32
N SER A 286 25.93 0.11 -13.78
CA SER A 286 25.17 0.66 -14.90
C SER A 286 23.93 1.41 -14.44
N ILE A 287 23.57 2.49 -15.16
CA ILE A 287 22.32 3.24 -14.93
C ILE A 287 21.09 2.33 -14.94
N ASP A 288 21.11 1.28 -15.77
CA ASP A 288 20.04 0.29 -15.85
C ASP A 288 19.92 -0.57 -14.59
N ALA A 289 21.05 -1.03 -14.02
CA ALA A 289 21.05 -1.77 -12.76
C ALA A 289 20.50 -0.90 -11.61
N CYS A 290 20.80 0.39 -11.63
CA CYS A 290 20.36 1.35 -10.61
C CYS A 290 18.89 1.68 -10.74
N ASN A 291 18.41 1.88 -11.96
CA ASN A 291 16.98 2.02 -12.24
C ASN A 291 16.21 0.74 -11.86
N ALA A 292 16.81 -0.45 -12.04
CA ALA A 292 16.21 -1.71 -11.62
C ALA A 292 16.13 -1.85 -10.10
N LEU A 293 17.21 -1.54 -9.36
CA LEU A 293 17.22 -1.54 -7.89
C LEU A 293 16.24 -0.49 -7.33
N ARG A 294 16.18 0.69 -7.95
CA ARG A 294 15.19 1.71 -7.60
C ARG A 294 13.77 1.26 -7.93
N GLY A 295 13.56 0.58 -9.05
CA GLY A 295 12.28 -0.05 -9.37
C GLY A 295 11.88 -1.14 -8.38
N LEU A 296 12.83 -1.87 -7.78
CA LEU A 296 12.56 -2.82 -6.71
C LEU A 296 12.07 -2.10 -5.45
N GLN A 297 12.69 -0.97 -5.09
CA GLN A 297 12.25 -0.12 -3.97
C GLN A 297 10.87 0.49 -4.22
N ASP A 298 10.73 1.22 -5.33
CA ASP A 298 9.53 2.01 -5.62
C ASP A 298 8.37 1.12 -6.06
N GLY A 299 8.63 0.00 -6.76
CA GLY A 299 7.63 -0.94 -7.26
C GLY A 299 7.32 -2.07 -6.27
N PHE A 300 8.24 -3.04 -6.16
CA PHE A 300 8.01 -4.24 -5.35
C PHE A 300 7.83 -3.92 -3.87
N CYS A 301 8.81 -3.26 -3.24
CA CYS A 301 8.75 -2.92 -1.81
C CYS A 301 7.60 -1.93 -1.55
N GLY A 302 7.44 -0.94 -2.43
CA GLY A 302 6.37 0.05 -2.35
C GLY A 302 4.97 -0.55 -2.35
N THR A 303 4.72 -1.60 -3.14
CA THR A 303 3.41 -2.28 -3.21
C THR A 303 3.26 -3.47 -2.27
N LEU A 304 4.36 -4.06 -1.80
CA LEU A 304 4.37 -5.10 -0.77
C LEU A 304 4.05 -4.52 0.61
N SER A 305 4.52 -3.31 0.92
CA SER A 305 4.22 -2.62 2.17
C SER A 305 3.02 -1.68 2.04
N THR A 306 2.43 -1.23 3.14
CA THR A 306 1.33 -0.25 3.08
C THR A 306 1.09 0.47 4.42
N ILE A 307 0.72 1.75 4.33
CA ILE A 307 0.18 2.54 5.45
C ILE A 307 -1.34 2.45 5.50
N SER A 308 -2.04 2.41 4.35
CA SER A 308 -3.50 2.43 4.34
C SER A 308 -4.13 1.23 5.06
N THR A 309 -3.58 0.02 4.88
CA THR A 309 -4.05 -1.15 5.64
C THR A 309 -3.65 -1.06 7.11
N LEU A 310 -2.44 -0.58 7.42
CA LEU A 310 -1.98 -0.37 8.80
C LEU A 310 -2.92 0.57 9.57
N ILE A 311 -3.27 1.73 9.00
CA ILE A 311 -4.22 2.68 9.62
C ILE A 311 -5.59 2.04 9.82
N ALA A 312 -6.12 1.37 8.81
CA ALA A 312 -7.42 0.69 8.91
C ALA A 312 -7.43 -0.35 10.04
N GLU A 313 -6.33 -1.08 10.22
CA GLU A 313 -6.16 -2.05 11.29
C GLU A 313 -6.00 -1.39 12.66
N LEU A 314 -5.20 -0.33 12.77
CA LEU A 314 -5.03 0.44 14.01
C LEU A 314 -6.35 1.01 14.51
N VAL A 315 -7.19 1.53 13.61
CA VAL A 315 -8.52 2.05 13.93
C VAL A 315 -9.46 0.93 14.39
N ALA A 316 -9.36 -0.24 13.77
CA ALA A 316 -10.23 -1.38 14.08
C ALA A 316 -9.76 -2.20 15.31
N LEU A 317 -8.51 -2.06 15.73
CA LEU A 317 -7.93 -2.80 16.84
C LEU A 317 -8.45 -2.30 18.19
N ARG A 318 -8.87 -3.25 19.02
CA ARG A 318 -9.31 -3.01 20.39
C ARG A 318 -8.63 -4.00 21.34
N PRO A 319 -8.27 -3.60 22.58
CA PRO A 319 -8.33 -2.23 23.13
C PRO A 319 -7.29 -1.27 22.49
N PRO A 320 -7.42 0.07 22.65
CA PRO A 320 -6.52 1.05 22.02
C PRO A 320 -5.04 0.86 22.36
N ARG A 321 -4.72 0.34 23.54
CA ARG A 321 -3.34 -0.04 23.91
C ARG A 321 -2.71 -1.04 22.93
N ASN A 322 -3.49 -1.93 22.32
CA ASN A 322 -2.98 -2.89 21.33
C ASN A 322 -2.70 -2.20 19.99
N ALA A 323 -3.51 -1.21 19.61
CA ALA A 323 -3.26 -0.39 18.43
C ALA A 323 -1.95 0.41 18.62
N PHE A 324 -1.78 1.06 19.77
CA PHE A 324 -0.53 1.76 20.09
C PHE A 324 0.69 0.82 20.08
N ALA A 325 0.58 -0.35 20.72
CA ALA A 325 1.66 -1.35 20.73
C ALA A 325 2.01 -1.85 19.33
N LEU A 326 1.02 -2.09 18.46
CA LEU A 326 1.26 -2.48 17.07
C LEU A 326 1.92 -1.36 16.27
N ALA A 327 1.47 -0.11 16.43
CA ALA A 327 2.05 1.04 15.75
C ALA A 327 3.51 1.24 16.16
N LEU A 328 3.79 1.19 17.47
CA LEU A 328 5.14 1.31 18.01
C LEU A 328 6.03 0.14 17.58
N PHE A 329 5.54 -1.09 17.65
CA PHE A 329 6.29 -2.27 17.20
C PHE A 329 6.61 -2.19 15.71
N SER A 330 5.63 -1.83 14.88
CA SER A 330 5.84 -1.69 13.45
C SER A 330 6.90 -0.61 13.18
N TRP A 331 6.77 0.57 13.78
CA TRP A 331 7.75 1.65 13.61
C TRP A 331 9.16 1.26 14.07
N ALA A 332 9.28 0.70 15.28
CA ALA A 332 10.57 0.30 15.85
C ALA A 332 11.24 -0.84 15.07
N ALA A 333 10.48 -1.87 14.68
CA ALA A 333 11.02 -2.98 13.90
C ALA A 333 11.56 -2.51 12.55
N GLY A 334 10.84 -1.60 11.88
CA GLY A 334 11.31 -0.98 10.64
C GLY A 334 12.63 -0.24 10.82
N LEU A 335 12.74 0.60 11.85
CA LEU A 335 13.96 1.35 12.14
C LEU A 335 15.13 0.45 12.51
N VAL A 336 14.92 -0.59 13.31
CA VAL A 336 15.97 -1.57 13.64
C VAL A 336 16.49 -2.23 12.36
N VAL A 337 15.61 -2.61 11.44
CA VAL A 337 16.03 -3.16 10.14
C VAL A 337 16.85 -2.14 9.34
N SER A 338 16.39 -0.88 9.24
CA SER A 338 17.14 0.17 8.55
C SER A 338 18.50 0.44 9.17
N ILE A 339 18.61 0.47 10.50
CA ILE A 339 19.89 0.63 11.20
C ILE A 339 20.85 -0.52 10.84
N LEU A 340 20.35 -1.76 10.83
CA LEU A 340 21.19 -2.93 10.56
C LEU A 340 21.60 -3.03 9.08
N LEU A 341 20.70 -2.73 8.15
CA LEU A 341 20.93 -2.96 6.72
C LEU A 341 21.40 -1.73 5.94
N LEU A 342 21.09 -0.51 6.39
CA LEU A 342 21.57 0.75 5.80
C LEU A 342 22.63 1.41 6.68
N GLY A 343 22.33 1.57 7.98
CA GLY A 343 23.20 2.28 8.92
C GLY A 343 24.55 1.62 9.11
N ALA A 344 24.57 0.33 9.46
CA ALA A 344 25.81 -0.38 9.72
C ALA A 344 26.77 -0.40 8.51
N PRO A 345 26.33 -0.70 7.27
CA PRO A 345 27.20 -0.55 6.09
C PRO A 345 27.67 0.88 5.87
N TRP A 346 26.79 1.87 6.08
CA TRP A 346 27.14 3.28 5.91
C TRP A 346 28.23 3.75 6.88
N TRP A 347 28.12 3.41 8.16
CA TRP A 347 29.12 3.80 9.15
C TRP A 347 30.42 3.00 9.05
N ALA A 348 30.35 1.74 8.57
CA ALA A 348 31.52 0.88 8.45
C ALA A 348 32.38 1.19 7.22
N VAL A 349 31.75 1.45 6.07
CA VAL A 349 32.45 1.52 4.76
C VAL A 349 32.20 2.86 4.03
N GLY A 350 31.17 3.61 4.42
CA GLY A 350 30.70 4.78 3.68
C GLY A 350 29.79 4.41 2.50
N MET A 351 28.95 5.36 2.06
CA MET A 351 28.03 5.21 0.92
C MET A 351 28.30 6.24 -0.20
N GLN A 352 29.56 6.68 -0.34
CA GLN A 352 29.95 7.60 -1.41
C GLN A 352 30.16 6.85 -2.73
N GLY A 353 29.79 7.47 -3.86
CA GLY A 353 30.07 6.93 -5.20
C GLY A 353 29.13 5.83 -5.70
N GLY A 354 28.03 5.55 -4.99
CA GLY A 354 26.97 4.67 -5.50
C GLY A 354 26.15 5.33 -6.59
N CYS A 355 25.43 4.51 -7.34
CA CYS A 355 24.62 5.03 -8.42
C CYS A 355 23.34 5.69 -7.91
N ARG A 356 23.08 6.91 -8.35
CA ARG A 356 21.80 7.59 -8.11
C ARG A 356 20.96 7.47 -9.36
N ALA A 357 19.79 6.84 -9.24
CA ALA A 357 18.80 6.86 -10.30
C ALA A 357 18.43 8.32 -10.63
N THR A 358 18.11 8.59 -11.90
CA THR A 358 17.70 9.94 -12.34
C THR A 358 16.54 10.44 -11.47
N PRO A 359 16.66 11.64 -10.86
CA PRO A 359 15.58 12.20 -10.07
C PRO A 359 14.31 12.36 -10.92
N LEU A 360 13.15 12.26 -10.26
CA LEU A 360 11.88 12.69 -10.84
C LEU A 360 12.04 14.19 -11.13
N SER A 361 12.19 14.55 -12.40
CA SER A 361 12.31 15.93 -12.87
C SER A 361 11.14 16.27 -13.77
#